data_AF-A0A847B1J8-F1
#
_entry.id   AF-A0A847B1J8-F1
#
_cell.length_a   1.000
_cell.length_b   1.000
_cell.length_c   1.000
_cell.angle_alpha   90.00
_cell.angle_beta   90.00
_cell.angle_gamma   90.00
#
_symmetry.space_group_name_H-M   'P 1'
#
loop_
_entity.id
_entity.type
_entity.pdbx_description
1 polymer ?
#
loop_
_entity_poly.entity_id
_entity_poly.type
_entity_poly.pdbx_seq_one_letter_code
_entity_poly.pdbx_strand_id
1 'polypeptide(L)'
;MGKCNNRRKFRNLCNDVREVARLYFKALQSANVRSGKYDLNMAVYSQAYQGEDVHKLYISKIENAFRLLDVDSKRIINNDFFFNNYKFWWLSLYSTATYYRLKRVAMCRFLENLA
;
A
#
# COMPACT_ATOMS: atom_id res chain seq x y z
N MET A 1 16.21 8.41 -9.68
CA MET A 1 15.61 8.75 -8.36
C MET A 1 14.37 9.60 -8.60
N GLY A 2 13.17 9.04 -8.41
CA GLY A 2 11.90 9.73 -8.64
C GLY A 2 11.74 10.93 -7.71
N LYS A 3 11.45 12.10 -8.28
CA LYS A 3 11.20 13.34 -7.54
C LYS A 3 9.76 13.29 -7.02
N CYS A 4 9.55 12.73 -5.83
CA CYS A 4 8.26 12.93 -5.19
C CYS A 4 8.05 14.42 -5.01
N ASN A 5 6.94 14.90 -5.56
CA ASN A 5 6.59 16.30 -5.58
C ASN A 5 6.43 16.79 -4.13
N ASN A 6 7.51 17.35 -3.58
CA ASN A 6 7.68 17.68 -2.17
C ASN A 6 6.67 18.75 -1.68
N ARG A 7 5.86 19.28 -2.60
CA ARG A 7 4.78 20.24 -2.36
C ARG A 7 3.45 19.60 -1.91
N ARG A 8 3.25 18.28 -2.08
CA ARG A 8 2.02 17.65 -1.59
C ARG A 8 1.97 17.71 -0.05
N LYS A 9 0.90 18.30 0.47
CA LYS A 9 0.63 18.32 1.92
C LYS A 9 0.55 16.88 2.43
N PHE A 10 1.18 16.61 3.58
CA PHE A 10 1.24 15.26 4.17
C PHE A 10 -0.15 14.64 4.34
N ARG A 11 -1.13 15.46 4.72
CA ARG A 11 -2.54 15.06 4.85
C ARG A 11 -3.12 14.55 3.53
N ASN A 12 -2.80 15.20 2.41
CA ASN A 12 -3.29 14.80 1.10
C ASN A 12 -2.68 13.45 0.71
N LEU A 13 -1.37 13.26 0.91
CA LEU A 13 -0.73 11.96 0.70
C LEU A 13 -1.39 10.85 1.52
N CYS A 14 -1.69 11.11 2.80
CA CYS A 14 -2.39 10.15 3.64
C CYS A 14 -3.79 9.82 3.10
N ASN A 15 -4.51 10.82 2.60
CA ASN A 15 -5.85 10.63 2.06
C ASN A 15 -5.82 9.84 0.75
N ASP A 16 -4.89 10.18 -0.15
CA ASP A 16 -4.69 9.49 -1.44
C ASP A 16 -4.39 8.00 -1.21
N VAL A 17 -3.44 7.68 -0.32
CA VAL A 17 -3.05 6.28 -0.03
C VAL A 17 -4.18 5.53 0.69
N ARG A 18 -4.91 6.20 1.59
CA ARG A 18 -6.08 5.59 2.26
C ARG A 18 -7.19 5.27 1.27
N GLU A 19 -7.41 6.15 0.29
CA GLU A 19 -8.41 5.93 -0.75
C GLU A 19 -8.01 4.75 -1.66
N VAL A 20 -6.73 4.65 -2.03
CA VAL A 20 -6.21 3.48 -2.75
C VAL A 20 -6.44 2.19 -1.95
N ALA A 21 -6.10 2.17 -0.66
CA ALA A 21 -6.33 0.99 0.18
C ALA A 21 -7.82 0.63 0.27
N ARG A 22 -8.71 1.63 0.43
CA ARG A 22 -10.17 1.44 0.45
C ARG A 22 -10.68 0.81 -0.85
N LEU A 23 -10.24 1.34 -2.00
CA LEU A 23 -10.62 0.81 -3.31
C LEU A 23 -10.05 -0.58 -3.56
N TYR A 24 -8.84 -0.87 -3.07
CA TYR A 24 -8.23 -2.19 -3.14
C TYR A 24 -9.09 -3.24 -2.42
N PHE A 25 -9.49 -2.98 -1.17
CA PHE A 25 -10.35 -3.91 -0.43
C PHE A 25 -11.74 -4.03 -1.05
N LYS A 26 -12.30 -2.95 -1.60
CA LYS A 26 -13.55 -3.02 -2.37
C LYS A 26 -13.40 -3.93 -3.60
N ALA A 27 -12.32 -3.79 -4.35
CA ALA A 27 -12.04 -4.62 -5.52
C ALA A 27 -11.85 -6.10 -5.13
N LEU A 28 -11.18 -6.39 -4.01
CA LEU A 28 -11.04 -7.76 -3.50
C LEU A 28 -12.40 -8.41 -3.18
N GLN A 29 -13.29 -7.66 -2.54
CA GLN A 29 -14.66 -8.12 -2.25
C GLN A 29 -15.44 -8.39 -3.54
N SER A 30 -15.37 -7.46 -4.51
CA SER A 30 -16.05 -7.59 -5.81
C SER A 30 -15.52 -8.76 -6.65
N ALA A 31 -14.22 -9.05 -6.58
CA ALA A 31 -13.60 -10.17 -7.28
C ALA A 31 -13.90 -11.55 -6.62
N ASN A 32 -14.73 -11.59 -5.58
CA ASN A 32 -15.12 -12.79 -4.82
C ASN A 32 -13.90 -13.58 -4.29
N VAL A 33 -12.79 -12.88 -4.03
CA VAL A 33 -11.59 -13.45 -3.43
C VAL A 33 -11.92 -13.71 -1.96
N ARG A 34 -12.17 -14.97 -1.61
CA ARG A 34 -12.54 -15.37 -0.23
C ARG A 34 -11.50 -14.83 0.76
N SER A 35 -12.01 -14.06 1.71
CA SER A 35 -11.32 -13.41 2.83
C SER A 35 -10.64 -14.42 3.77
N GLY A 36 -9.54 -15.04 3.33
CA GLY A 36 -8.53 -15.54 4.26
C GLY A 36 -7.87 -14.34 4.93
N LYS A 37 -7.61 -14.42 6.25
CA LYS A 37 -6.88 -13.39 7.01
C LYS A 37 -5.72 -12.88 6.14
N TYR A 38 -5.82 -11.62 5.69
CA TYR A 38 -4.89 -11.07 4.73
C TYR A 38 -3.55 -10.79 5.42
N ASP A 39 -2.79 -11.81 5.82
CA ASP A 39 -1.37 -11.59 6.08
C ASP A 39 -0.74 -11.31 4.72
N LEU A 40 -0.21 -10.10 4.50
CA LEU A 40 0.64 -9.79 3.34
C LEU A 40 2.01 -10.49 3.45
N ASN A 41 2.03 -11.75 3.88
CA ASN A 41 3.05 -12.73 3.52
C ASN A 41 2.81 -13.11 2.05
N MET A 42 3.31 -12.23 1.19
CA MET A 42 3.23 -12.15 -0.27
C MET A 42 3.79 -13.39 -1.00
N ALA A 43 3.22 -14.58 -0.79
CA ALA A 43 3.73 -15.82 -1.39
C ALA A 43 2.67 -16.74 -2.02
N VAL A 44 1.38 -16.41 -2.01
CA VAL A 44 0.37 -17.34 -2.51
C VAL A 44 -0.47 -16.72 -3.62
N TYR A 45 -0.01 -17.00 -4.85
CA TYR A 45 -0.77 -17.19 -6.09
C TYR A 45 -1.53 -16.04 -6.75
N SER A 46 -1.16 -15.81 -8.02
CA SER A 46 -2.08 -16.07 -9.12
C SER A 46 -1.30 -16.15 -10.45
N GLN A 47 -0.98 -17.38 -10.87
CA GLN A 47 -0.72 -17.73 -12.28
C GLN A 47 -2.03 -17.84 -13.09
N ALA A 48 -3.11 -17.16 -12.67
CA ALA A 48 -4.47 -17.37 -13.19
C ALA A 48 -5.14 -16.08 -13.72
N TYR A 49 -4.37 -15.06 -14.12
CA TYR A 49 -4.93 -13.87 -14.76
C TYR A 49 -5.05 -14.05 -16.28
N GLN A 50 -6.01 -14.90 -16.70
CA GLN A 50 -6.47 -15.00 -18.09
C GLN A 50 -7.92 -14.50 -18.27
N GLY A 51 -8.31 -13.42 -17.57
CA GLY A 51 -9.62 -12.81 -17.78
C GLY A 51 -9.65 -11.31 -17.47
N GLU A 52 -10.32 -10.53 -18.33
CA GLU A 52 -10.52 -9.08 -18.28
C GLU A 52 -11.48 -8.63 -17.16
N ASP A 53 -11.19 -8.96 -15.90
CA ASP A 53 -11.91 -8.37 -14.78
C ASP A 53 -11.17 -7.10 -14.32
N VAL A 54 -11.82 -5.94 -14.47
CA VAL A 54 -11.27 -4.63 -14.09
C VAL A 54 -10.84 -4.61 -12.61
N HIS A 55 -11.53 -5.33 -11.72
CA HIS A 55 -11.14 -5.44 -10.32
C HIS A 55 -9.83 -6.22 -10.16
N LYS A 56 -9.67 -7.32 -10.91
CA LYS A 56 -8.45 -8.13 -10.93
C LYS A 56 -7.24 -7.34 -11.45
N LEU A 57 -7.42 -6.57 -12.52
CA LEU A 57 -6.38 -5.69 -13.05
C LEU A 57 -5.98 -4.61 -12.03
N TYR A 58 -6.97 -4.00 -11.37
CA TYR A 58 -6.73 -3.01 -10.33
C TYR A 58 -5.93 -3.61 -9.16
N ILE A 59 -6.37 -4.76 -8.63
CA ILE A 59 -5.67 -5.52 -7.58
C ILE A 59 -4.21 -5.77 -7.98
N SER A 60 -3.98 -6.32 -9.18
CA SER A 60 -2.63 -6.59 -9.66
C SER A 60 -1.77 -5.33 -9.79
N LYS A 61 -2.35 -4.19 -10.20
CA LYS A 61 -1.64 -2.91 -10.28
C LYS A 61 -1.20 -2.44 -8.89
N ILE A 62 -2.08 -2.51 -7.90
CA ILE A 62 -1.77 -2.14 -6.51
C ILE A 62 -0.67 -3.05 -5.94
N GLU A 63 -0.77 -4.36 -6.14
CA GLU A 63 0.22 -5.32 -5.66
C GLU A 63 1.60 -5.11 -6.31
N ASN A 64 1.64 -4.84 -7.61
CA ASN A 64 2.88 -4.50 -8.31
C ASN A 64 3.52 -3.23 -7.74
N ALA A 65 2.73 -2.17 -7.53
CA ALA A 65 3.23 -0.93 -6.95
C ALA A 65 3.80 -1.13 -5.54
N PHE A 66 3.15 -1.98 -4.74
CA PHE A 66 3.63 -2.37 -3.43
C PHE A 66 4.92 -3.22 -3.50
N ARG A 67 5.03 -4.16 -4.45
CA ARG A 67 6.23 -4.99 -4.65
C ARG A 67 7.48 -4.17 -4.96
N LEU A 68 7.35 -3.05 -5.66
CA LEU A 68 8.45 -2.17 -6.05
C LEU A 68 8.97 -1.28 -4.89
N LEU A 69 8.30 -1.28 -3.73
CA LEU A 69 8.75 -0.54 -2.56
C LEU A 69 9.93 -1.23 -1.86
N ASP A 70 10.78 -0.42 -1.23
CA ASP A 70 11.81 -0.91 -0.31
C ASP A 70 11.20 -1.41 1.01
N VAL A 71 12.01 -2.10 1.82
CA VAL A 71 11.57 -2.79 3.04
C VAL A 71 10.87 -1.85 4.02
N ASP A 72 11.44 -0.66 4.27
CA ASP A 72 10.85 0.32 5.17
C ASP A 72 9.53 0.89 4.62
N SER A 73 9.48 1.21 3.32
CA SER A 73 8.26 1.73 2.70
C SER A 73 7.15 0.68 2.70
N LYS A 74 7.47 -0.58 2.40
CA LYS A 74 6.52 -1.71 2.50
C LYS A 74 5.95 -1.80 3.90
N ARG A 75 6.82 -1.81 4.92
CA ARG A 75 6.41 -1.90 6.32
C ARG A 75 5.45 -0.78 6.70
N ILE A 76 5.76 0.46 6.31
CA ILE A 76 4.91 1.61 6.62
C ILE A 76 3.58 1.54 5.87
N ILE A 77 3.58 1.31 4.55
CA ILE A 77 2.35 1.23 3.76
C ILE A 77 1.44 0.12 4.27
N ASN A 78 2.02 -1.04 4.56
CA ASN A 78 1.31 -2.19 5.09
C ASN A 78 0.62 -1.86 6.42
N ASN A 79 1.37 -1.44 7.43
CA ASN A 79 0.83 -1.27 8.78
C ASN A 79 -0.06 -0.03 8.92
N ASP A 80 0.21 1.05 8.20
CA ASP A 80 -0.55 2.29 8.37
C ASP A 80 -1.84 2.35 7.53
N PHE A 81 -1.91 1.61 6.41
CA PHE A 81 -3.00 1.76 5.45
C PHE A 81 -3.74 0.46 5.12
N PHE A 82 -3.06 -0.68 5.05
CA PHE A 82 -3.68 -1.96 4.70
C PHE A 82 -4.02 -2.81 5.94
N PHE A 83 -3.21 -2.72 6.99
CA PHE A 83 -3.30 -3.51 8.22
C PHE A 83 -3.15 -2.62 9.45
N ASN A 84 -4.02 -1.61 9.54
CA ASN A 84 -4.06 -0.64 10.65
C ASN A 84 -4.54 -1.28 11.98
N ASN A 85 -3.87 -2.36 12.40
CA ASN A 85 -4.19 -3.15 13.58
C ASN A 85 -3.68 -2.48 14.87
N TYR A 86 -2.61 -1.68 14.80
CA TYR A 86 -2.05 -0.99 15.97
C TYR A 86 -1.39 0.34 15.62
N LYS A 87 -1.95 1.46 16.11
CA LYS A 87 -1.52 2.84 15.79
C LYS A 87 -0.05 3.17 16.11
N PHE A 88 0.56 2.46 17.04
CA PHE A 88 1.89 2.78 17.58
C PHE A 88 2.95 1.72 17.29
N TRP A 89 2.73 0.87 16.28
CA TRP A 89 3.62 -0.24 15.90
C TRP A 89 5.07 0.19 15.64
N TRP A 90 5.28 1.46 15.29
CA TRP A 90 6.56 2.03 14.91
C TRP A 90 7.41 2.54 16.09
N LEU A 91 6.84 2.69 17.30
CA LEU A 91 7.53 3.32 18.45
C LEU A 91 8.82 2.61 18.86
N SER A 92 8.87 1.28 18.74
CA SER A 92 10.06 0.48 19.07
C SER A 92 11.11 0.44 17.95
N LEU A 93 10.77 0.94 16.75
CA LEU A 93 11.60 0.81 15.55
C LEU A 93 12.19 2.15 15.09
N TYR A 94 11.45 3.24 15.28
CA TYR A 94 11.81 4.55 14.75
C TYR A 94 11.54 5.65 15.78
N SER A 95 12.40 6.67 15.80
CA SER A 95 12.02 7.93 16.44
C SER A 95 10.85 8.60 15.69
N THR A 96 10.07 9.43 16.38
CA THR A 96 8.92 10.13 15.80
C THR A 96 9.27 10.86 14.51
N ALA A 97 10.36 11.63 14.50
CA ALA A 97 10.82 12.37 13.31
C ALA A 97 11.18 11.42 12.15
N THR A 98 11.87 10.32 12.45
CA THR A 98 12.25 9.31 11.45
C THR A 98 11.02 8.64 10.86
N TYR A 99 10.06 8.23 11.68
CA TYR A 99 8.82 7.62 11.23
C TYR A 99 8.05 8.53 10.27
N TYR A 100 7.80 9.79 10.64
CA TYR A 100 7.05 10.70 9.76
C TYR A 100 7.80 11.03 8.46
N ARG A 101 9.14 11.09 8.50
CA ARG A 101 9.97 11.24 7.31
C ARG A 101 9.85 10.03 6.39
N LEU A 102 10.04 8.83 6.92
CA LEU A 102 9.93 7.57 6.15
C LEU A 102 8.51 7.37 5.63
N LYS A 103 7.49 7.72 6.42
CA LYS A 103 6.08 7.63 6.00
C LYS A 103 5.77 8.51 4.81
N ARG A 104 6.29 9.74 4.80
CA ARG A 104 6.18 10.60 3.61
C ARG A 104 6.81 9.95 2.39
N VAL A 105 8.03 9.43 2.52
CA VAL A 105 8.76 8.76 1.43
C VAL A 105 8.00 7.53 0.93
N ALA A 106 7.46 6.73 1.84
CA ALA A 106 6.69 5.53 1.53
C ALA A 106 5.42 5.86 0.73
N MET A 107 4.62 6.84 1.20
CA MET A 107 3.40 7.28 0.50
C MET A 107 3.71 7.83 -0.89
N CYS A 108 4.75 8.66 -0.98
CA CYS A 108 5.24 9.19 -2.24
C CYS A 108 5.57 8.10 -3.26
N ARG A 109 6.47 7.18 -2.90
CA ARG A 109 6.93 6.10 -3.78
C ARG A 109 5.81 5.17 -4.17
N PHE A 110 4.90 4.88 -3.24
CA PHE A 110 3.76 4.02 -3.51
C PHE A 110 2.85 4.65 -4.56
N LEU A 111 2.51 5.93 -4.42
CA LEU A 111 1.70 6.65 -5.41
C LEU A 111 2.43 6.83 -6.75
N GLU A 112 3.75 7.01 -6.74
CA GLU A 112 4.56 7.07 -7.97
C GLU A 112 4.53 5.74 -8.73
N ASN A 113 4.63 4.61 -8.04
CA ASN A 113 4.56 3.28 -8.65
C ASN A 113 3.14 2.91 -9.14
N LEU A 114 2.13 3.73 -8.82
CA LEU A 114 0.75 3.59 -9.28
C LEU A 114 0.42 4.45 -10.51
N ALA A 115 1.23 5.45 -10.82
CA ALA A 115 1.05 6.29 -12.01
C ALA A 115 1.36 5.45 -13.26
#